data_AF-A0A9D8JCA9-F1
#
_entry.id   AF-A0A9D8JCA9-F1
#
_cell.length_a   1.000
_cell.length_b   1.000
_cell.length_c   1.000
_cell.angle_alpha   90.00
_cell.angle_beta   90.00
_cell.angle_gamma   90.00
#
_symmetry.space_group_name_H-M   'P 1'
#
loop_
_entity.id
_entity.type
_entity.pdbx_description
1 polymer ?
#
loop_
_entity_poly.entity_id
_entity_poly.type
_entity_poly.pdbx_seq_one_letter_code
_entity_poly.pdbx_strand_id
1 'polypeptide(L)'
;MRDEAKDEGYQYFDKHIRNLPKNPDGSFNEFAPGFADNDVDAFRHAYVSGVFTQEFGEKTANILGWLNELSSIGSPAGGANMDLWNNSVGRKLGLQTKNRIKLAELVQKALQKNELIISLDDPRKFTENVPPKPEGDHSVIALKRNENGANEYFFDFKTSKVLSRAEFIADIKAGLYPSYGLKLVNGTEFPFSKKDNDPTNNLG
;
A
#
# COMPACT_ATOMS: atom_id res chain seq x y z
N MET A 1 -4.79 -0.65 9.36
CA MET A 1 -4.88 -1.04 7.94
C MET A 1 -3.57 -1.56 7.34
N ARG A 2 -2.47 -0.80 7.19
CA ARG A 2 -1.20 -1.37 6.67
C ARG A 2 -0.64 -2.45 7.58
N ASP A 3 -0.38 -2.07 8.84
CA ASP A 3 0.22 -2.99 9.81
C ASP A 3 -0.73 -4.16 10.10
N GLU A 4 -2.03 -3.90 10.16
CA GLU A 4 -3.08 -4.92 10.23
C GLU A 4 -3.02 -5.93 9.06
N ALA A 5 -2.96 -5.47 7.81
CA ALA A 5 -2.87 -6.35 6.65
C ALA A 5 -1.55 -7.12 6.60
N LYS A 6 -0.46 -6.50 7.08
CA LYS A 6 0.84 -7.17 7.24
C LYS A 6 0.73 -8.31 8.26
N ASP A 7 0.20 -8.03 9.44
CA ASP A 7 0.04 -8.99 10.52
C ASP A 7 -0.88 -10.15 10.12
N GLU A 8 -2.01 -9.86 9.45
CA GLU A 8 -2.89 -10.86 8.85
C GLU A 8 -2.13 -11.77 7.85
N GLY A 9 -1.32 -11.17 6.98
CA GLY A 9 -0.51 -11.88 6.00
C GLY A 9 0.47 -12.85 6.67
N TYR A 10 1.20 -12.39 7.70
CA TYR A 10 2.11 -13.24 8.47
C TYR A 10 1.37 -14.34 9.23
N GLN A 11 0.24 -14.04 9.86
CA GLN A 11 -0.59 -15.03 10.56
C GLN A 11 -1.08 -16.13 9.62
N TYR A 12 -1.54 -15.77 8.42
CA TYR A 12 -1.95 -16.74 7.42
C TYR A 12 -0.75 -17.60 6.97
N PHE A 13 0.37 -16.96 6.65
CA PHE A 13 1.58 -17.64 6.17
C PHE A 13 2.12 -18.65 7.20
N ASP A 14 2.26 -18.21 8.46
CA ASP A 14 2.69 -19.02 9.60
C ASP A 14 1.83 -20.28 9.77
N LYS A 15 0.50 -20.13 9.64
CA LYS A 15 -0.46 -21.20 9.86
C LYS A 15 -0.60 -22.16 8.67
N HIS A 16 -0.45 -21.69 7.44
CA HIS A 16 -0.85 -22.42 6.23
C HIS A 16 0.28 -22.77 5.26
N ILE A 17 1.46 -22.16 5.42
CA ILE A 17 2.57 -22.33 4.48
C ILE A 17 3.81 -22.88 5.22
N ARG A 18 4.36 -22.12 6.17
CA ARG A 18 5.40 -22.60 7.09
C ARG A 18 5.48 -21.69 8.31
N ASN A 19 5.90 -22.25 9.44
CA ASN A 19 6.09 -21.49 10.68
C ASN A 19 7.11 -20.36 10.47
N LEU A 20 6.80 -19.21 11.04
CA LEU A 20 7.64 -18.02 11.04
C LEU A 20 8.33 -17.86 12.41
N PRO A 21 9.56 -17.33 12.46
CA PRO A 21 10.21 -16.96 13.71
C PRO A 21 9.37 -16.00 14.56
N LYS A 22 9.29 -16.26 15.86
CA LYS A 22 8.55 -15.45 16.84
C LYS A 22 9.45 -15.06 18.00
N ASN A 23 9.18 -13.89 18.57
CA ASN A 23 9.73 -13.43 19.83
C ASN A 23 9.13 -14.21 21.01
N PRO A 24 9.73 -14.13 22.22
CA PRO A 24 9.19 -14.79 23.41
C PRO A 24 7.76 -14.37 23.78
N ASP A 25 7.35 -13.16 23.40
CA ASP A 25 5.99 -12.64 23.60
C ASP A 25 4.98 -13.14 22.56
N GLY A 26 5.41 -13.96 21.59
CA GLY A 26 4.59 -14.52 20.53
C GLY A 26 4.45 -13.62 19.29
N SER A 27 4.97 -12.39 19.31
CA SER A 27 5.02 -11.51 18.13
C SER A 27 5.98 -12.06 17.08
N PHE A 28 5.77 -11.74 15.80
CA PHE A 28 6.69 -12.16 14.74
C PHE A 28 8.03 -11.44 14.87
N ASN A 29 9.13 -12.19 14.78
CA ASN A 29 10.47 -11.62 14.79
C ASN A 29 10.89 -11.26 13.36
N GLU A 30 10.43 -10.11 12.87
CA GLU A 30 10.70 -9.62 11.51
C GLU A 30 12.20 -9.39 11.22
N PHE A 31 13.04 -9.31 12.27
CA PHE A 31 14.49 -9.16 12.15
C PHE A 31 15.24 -10.50 12.09
N ALA A 32 14.55 -11.62 12.32
CA ALA A 32 15.15 -12.94 12.18
C ALA A 32 15.40 -13.26 10.70
N PRO A 33 16.44 -14.05 10.38
CA PRO A 33 16.62 -14.59 9.04
C PRO A 33 15.35 -15.31 8.55
N GLY A 34 14.99 -15.11 7.29
CA GLY A 34 13.85 -15.78 6.67
C GLY A 34 12.58 -14.95 6.51
N PHE A 35 12.66 -13.62 6.66
CA PHE A 35 11.57 -12.67 6.37
C PHE A 35 11.77 -11.79 5.13
N ALA A 36 12.99 -11.68 4.61
CA ALA A 36 13.34 -10.79 3.50
C ALA A 36 13.79 -11.58 2.27
N ASP A 37 13.52 -11.03 1.08
CA ASP A 37 13.99 -11.53 -0.21
C ASP A 37 13.64 -13.01 -0.47
N ASN A 38 12.45 -13.43 -0.01
CA ASN A 38 12.02 -14.83 -0.05
C ASN A 38 10.50 -14.99 -0.20
N ASP A 39 10.01 -16.21 0.05
CA ASP A 39 8.60 -16.61 -0.06
C ASP A 39 7.65 -15.83 0.84
N VAL A 40 8.01 -15.59 2.11
CA VAL A 40 7.16 -14.82 3.04
C VAL A 40 7.13 -13.35 2.66
N ASP A 41 8.26 -12.81 2.20
CA ASP A 41 8.33 -11.42 1.75
C ASP A 41 7.44 -11.19 0.51
N ALA A 42 7.57 -12.09 -0.48
CA ALA A 42 6.74 -12.08 -1.67
C ALA A 42 5.25 -12.21 -1.36
N PHE A 43 4.89 -13.13 -0.45
CA PHE A 43 3.52 -13.30 0.00
C PHE A 43 2.98 -12.04 0.69
N ARG A 44 3.76 -11.45 1.61
CA ARG A 44 3.41 -10.21 2.32
C ARG A 44 3.16 -9.09 1.32
N HIS A 45 4.08 -8.86 0.38
CA HIS A 45 3.95 -7.82 -0.64
C HIS A 45 2.68 -7.97 -1.48
N ALA A 46 2.41 -9.18 -1.97
CA ALA A 46 1.21 -9.48 -2.74
C ALA A 46 -0.08 -9.36 -1.91
N TYR A 47 -0.12 -9.90 -0.69
CA TYR A 47 -1.29 -9.86 0.16
C TYR A 47 -1.65 -8.43 0.58
N VAL A 48 -0.68 -7.66 1.10
CA VAL A 48 -0.89 -6.27 1.51
C VAL A 48 -1.38 -5.44 0.32
N SER A 49 -0.75 -5.56 -0.85
CA SER A 49 -1.18 -4.84 -2.05
C SER A 49 -2.61 -5.23 -2.49
N GLY A 50 -2.97 -6.50 -2.34
CA GLY A 50 -4.31 -7.00 -2.61
C GLY A 50 -5.36 -6.44 -1.65
N VAL A 51 -5.09 -6.41 -0.34
CA VAL A 51 -6.00 -5.82 0.66
C VAL A 51 -6.24 -4.35 0.36
N PHE A 52 -5.18 -3.60 0.08
CA PHE A 52 -5.28 -2.20 -0.30
C PHE A 52 -6.13 -2.00 -1.58
N THR A 53 -6.02 -2.91 -2.54
CA THR A 53 -6.86 -2.90 -3.74
C THR A 53 -8.34 -3.20 -3.43
N GLN A 54 -8.62 -4.07 -2.46
CA GLN A 54 -9.98 -4.33 -2.00
C GLN A 54 -10.63 -3.10 -1.38
N GLU A 55 -9.86 -2.35 -0.58
CA GLU A 55 -10.35 -1.19 0.18
C GLU A 55 -10.55 0.06 -0.68
N PHE A 56 -9.63 0.33 -1.61
CA PHE A 56 -9.61 1.60 -2.36
C PHE A 56 -9.92 1.47 -3.86
N GLY A 57 -9.93 0.25 -4.41
CA GLY A 57 -10.24 0.00 -5.82
C GLY A 57 -9.07 0.26 -6.78
N GLU A 58 -9.32 -0.02 -8.07
CA GLU A 58 -8.29 -0.17 -9.11
C GLU A 58 -7.51 1.13 -9.42
N LYS A 59 -8.20 2.27 -9.56
CA LYS A 59 -7.54 3.55 -9.89
C LYS A 59 -6.54 3.98 -8.83
N THR A 60 -6.86 3.67 -7.58
CA THR A 60 -6.02 3.98 -6.43
C THR A 60 -4.97 2.91 -6.22
N ALA A 61 -5.26 1.65 -6.53
CA ALA A 61 -4.30 0.54 -6.44
C ALA A 61 -2.99 0.82 -7.18
N ASN A 62 -3.01 1.49 -8.33
CA ASN A 62 -1.79 1.90 -9.02
C ASN A 62 -0.95 2.91 -8.22
N ILE A 63 -1.61 3.81 -7.47
CA ILE A 63 -0.96 4.76 -6.56
C ILE A 63 -0.63 4.11 -5.20
N LEU A 64 -1.18 2.94 -4.91
CA LEU A 64 -0.83 2.11 -3.76
C LEU A 64 0.36 1.20 -4.07
N GLY A 65 0.62 0.88 -5.34
CA GLY A 65 1.88 0.26 -5.79
C GLY A 65 3.11 1.08 -5.38
N TRP A 66 2.98 2.40 -5.54
CA TRP A 66 3.84 3.47 -5.00
C TRP A 66 4.09 3.38 -3.50
N LEU A 67 3.04 3.06 -2.78
CA LEU A 67 2.97 3.10 -1.33
C LEU A 67 3.70 1.90 -0.71
N ASN A 68 3.78 0.81 -1.47
CA ASN A 68 4.53 -0.36 -1.06
C ASN A 68 6.02 -0.27 -1.45
N GLU A 69 6.40 0.59 -2.42
CA GLU A 69 7.80 1.00 -2.67
C GLU A 69 8.41 1.84 -1.54
N LEU A 70 7.58 2.52 -0.72
CA LEU A 70 8.03 3.16 0.52
C LEU A 70 8.59 2.13 1.54
N SER A 71 8.21 0.86 1.42
CA SER A 71 8.82 -0.26 2.17
C SER A 71 10.22 -0.62 1.64
N SER A 72 10.53 -0.23 0.40
CA SER A 72 11.73 -0.58 -0.35
C SER A 72 12.75 0.56 -0.41
N ILE A 73 12.52 1.70 0.28
CA ILE A 73 13.49 2.81 0.39
C ILE A 73 14.72 2.30 1.16
N GLY A 74 15.65 1.70 0.43
CA GLY A 74 16.90 1.14 0.93
C GLY A 74 17.36 -0.16 0.23
N SER A 75 16.48 -0.84 -0.51
CA SER A 75 16.82 -2.14 -1.10
C SER A 75 17.58 -1.99 -2.43
N PRO A 76 18.63 -2.80 -2.70
CA PRO A 76 19.30 -2.85 -4.00
C PRO A 76 18.32 -3.06 -5.15
N ALA A 77 18.68 -2.63 -6.38
CA ALA A 77 17.81 -2.67 -7.56
C ALA A 77 17.12 -4.04 -7.84
N GLY A 78 17.72 -5.15 -7.39
CA GLY A 78 17.11 -6.48 -7.45
C GLY A 78 15.87 -6.65 -6.56
N GLY A 79 15.91 -6.15 -5.33
CA GLY A 79 14.79 -6.25 -4.37
C GLY A 79 13.60 -5.40 -4.79
N ALA A 80 13.87 -4.18 -5.31
CA ALA A 80 12.82 -3.30 -5.82
C ALA A 80 11.98 -3.95 -6.94
N ASN A 81 12.61 -4.70 -7.85
CA ASN A 81 11.91 -5.42 -8.92
C ASN A 81 10.99 -6.53 -8.38
N MET A 82 11.48 -7.31 -7.40
CA MET A 82 10.71 -8.37 -6.76
C MET A 82 9.47 -7.80 -6.08
N ASP A 83 9.65 -6.74 -5.28
CA ASP A 83 8.56 -6.08 -4.56
C ASP A 83 7.51 -5.56 -5.55
N LEU A 84 7.94 -4.83 -6.58
CA LEU A 84 7.06 -4.27 -7.60
C LEU A 84 6.23 -5.33 -8.32
N TRP A 85 6.88 -6.43 -8.70
CA TRP A 85 6.22 -7.56 -9.34
C TRP A 85 5.15 -8.16 -8.43
N ASN A 86 5.53 -8.51 -7.20
CA ASN A 86 4.64 -9.16 -6.24
C ASN A 86 3.47 -8.26 -5.87
N ASN A 87 3.71 -6.95 -5.76
CA ASN A 87 2.66 -5.96 -5.56
C ASN A 87 1.66 -5.96 -6.72
N SER A 88 2.13 -6.01 -7.98
CA SER A 88 1.26 -6.07 -9.15
C SER A 88 0.41 -7.32 -9.19
N VAL A 89 1.00 -8.49 -8.89
CA VAL A 89 0.24 -9.74 -8.73
C VAL A 89 -0.82 -9.58 -7.63
N GLY A 90 -0.44 -9.04 -6.48
CA GLY A 90 -1.34 -8.74 -5.37
C GLY A 90 -2.54 -7.88 -5.76
N ARG A 91 -2.31 -6.77 -6.48
CA ARG A 91 -3.38 -5.90 -7.00
C ARG A 91 -4.35 -6.67 -7.88
N LYS A 92 -3.84 -7.46 -8.83
CA LYS A 92 -4.65 -8.28 -9.75
C LYS A 92 -5.54 -9.27 -8.99
N LEU A 93 -5.01 -9.91 -7.94
CA LEU A 93 -5.78 -10.85 -7.11
C LEU A 93 -6.80 -10.12 -6.21
N GLY A 94 -6.45 -8.95 -5.68
CA GLY A 94 -7.34 -8.11 -4.87
C GLY A 94 -8.58 -7.60 -5.61
N LEU A 95 -8.54 -7.52 -6.95
CA LEU A 95 -9.71 -7.21 -7.77
C LEU A 95 -10.68 -8.39 -7.91
N GLN A 96 -10.20 -9.63 -7.73
CA GLN A 96 -11.01 -10.84 -7.95
C GLN A 96 -11.93 -11.17 -6.77
N THR A 97 -11.69 -10.59 -5.60
CA THR A 97 -12.44 -10.90 -4.37
C THR A 97 -12.41 -9.72 -3.43
N LYS A 98 -13.46 -9.53 -2.61
CA LYS A 98 -13.47 -8.62 -1.46
C LYS A 98 -13.23 -9.31 -0.12
N ASN A 99 -13.13 -10.65 -0.12
CA ASN A 99 -12.88 -11.44 1.07
C ASN A 99 -11.36 -11.62 1.27
N ARG A 100 -10.84 -11.16 2.42
CA ARG A 100 -9.42 -11.20 2.78
C ARG A 100 -8.86 -12.63 2.91
N ILE A 101 -9.60 -13.56 3.51
CA ILE A 101 -9.19 -14.98 3.58
C ILE A 101 -9.07 -15.54 2.16
N LYS A 102 -10.04 -15.25 1.30
CA LYS A 102 -9.98 -15.70 -0.10
C LYS A 102 -8.81 -15.11 -0.86
N LEU A 103 -8.46 -13.86 -0.58
CA LEU A 103 -7.27 -13.22 -1.14
C LEU A 103 -5.99 -13.96 -0.68
N ALA A 104 -5.86 -14.29 0.60
CA ALA A 104 -4.72 -15.04 1.10
C ALA A 104 -4.57 -16.42 0.43
N GLU A 105 -5.68 -17.14 0.22
CA GLU A 105 -5.69 -18.38 -0.55
C GLU A 105 -5.23 -18.19 -2.01
N LEU A 106 -5.66 -17.10 -2.66
CA LEU A 106 -5.25 -16.78 -4.03
C LEU A 106 -3.76 -16.45 -4.10
N VAL A 107 -3.23 -15.68 -3.15
CA VAL A 107 -1.80 -15.35 -3.06
C VAL A 107 -0.98 -16.61 -2.79
N GLN A 108 -1.45 -17.51 -1.91
CA GLN A 108 -0.80 -18.82 -1.69
C GLN A 108 -0.75 -19.65 -2.97
N LYS A 109 -1.83 -19.68 -3.76
CA LYS A 109 -1.86 -20.38 -5.06
C LYS A 109 -0.91 -19.75 -6.06
N ALA A 110 -0.81 -18.42 -6.09
CA ALA A 110 0.15 -17.70 -6.93
C ALA A 110 1.59 -18.05 -6.55
N LEU A 111 1.91 -18.08 -5.25
CA LEU A 111 3.20 -18.52 -4.74
C LEU A 111 3.54 -19.96 -5.19
N GLN A 112 2.60 -20.90 -5.03
CA GLN A 112 2.78 -22.31 -5.43
C GLN A 112 2.97 -22.51 -6.93
N LYS A 113 2.45 -21.59 -7.75
CA LYS A 113 2.57 -21.62 -9.21
C LYS A 113 3.78 -20.84 -9.74
N ASN A 114 4.66 -20.37 -8.85
CA ASN A 114 5.77 -19.48 -9.18
C ASN A 114 5.33 -18.18 -9.89
N GLU A 115 4.11 -17.70 -9.65
CA GLU A 115 3.62 -16.42 -10.18
C GLU A 115 4.24 -15.23 -9.42
N LEU A 116 4.65 -15.45 -8.17
CA LEU A 116 5.44 -14.50 -7.38
C LEU A 116 6.95 -14.67 -7.63
N ILE A 117 7.71 -13.59 -7.44
CA ILE A 117 9.18 -13.61 -7.41
C ILE A 117 9.61 -13.76 -5.96
N ILE A 118 10.46 -14.76 -5.65
CA ILE A 118 10.93 -15.06 -4.28
C ILE A 118 12.45 -15.04 -4.17
N SER A 119 13.15 -14.55 -5.19
CA SER A 119 14.61 -14.52 -5.27
C SER A 119 15.06 -13.34 -6.12
N LEU A 120 16.15 -12.71 -5.70
CA LEU A 120 16.77 -11.59 -6.42
C LEU A 120 17.35 -11.99 -7.78
N ASP A 121 17.64 -13.27 -7.99
CA ASP A 121 18.18 -13.82 -9.23
C ASP A 121 17.10 -14.10 -10.29
N ASP A 122 15.83 -13.84 -9.97
CA ASP A 122 14.73 -14.05 -10.91
C ASP A 122 14.88 -13.16 -12.16
N PRO A 123 14.81 -13.74 -13.37
CA PRO A 123 15.03 -12.99 -14.60
C PRO A 123 13.86 -12.07 -14.97
N ARG A 124 12.67 -12.27 -14.39
CA ARG A 124 11.48 -11.48 -14.72
C ARG A 124 11.66 -10.03 -14.30
N LYS A 125 11.26 -9.11 -15.19
CA LYS A 125 11.34 -7.67 -14.95
C LYS A 125 9.96 -7.06 -14.91
N PHE A 126 9.73 -6.22 -13.90
CA PHE A 126 8.55 -5.39 -13.83
C PHE A 126 8.62 -4.29 -14.90
N THR A 127 7.57 -4.14 -15.69
CA THR A 127 7.53 -3.23 -16.86
C THR A 127 6.33 -2.29 -16.85
N GLU A 128 5.45 -2.37 -15.86
CA GLU A 128 4.31 -1.44 -15.78
C GLU A 128 4.82 -0.05 -15.37
N ASN A 129 4.27 1.00 -15.98
CA ASN A 129 4.62 2.37 -15.63
C ASN A 129 4.19 2.67 -14.19
N VAL A 130 5.16 2.95 -13.33
CA VAL A 130 4.92 3.52 -12.01
C VAL A 130 4.76 5.03 -12.22
N PRO A 131 3.66 5.67 -11.74
CA PRO A 131 3.54 7.13 -11.75
C PRO A 131 4.73 7.81 -11.05
N PRO A 132 4.97 9.12 -11.18
CA PRO A 132 5.96 9.82 -10.34
C PRO A 132 5.44 10.09 -8.91
N LYS A 133 6.35 10.32 -7.95
CA LYS A 133 5.99 10.68 -6.55
C LYS A 133 5.40 12.08 -6.58
N PRO A 134 4.39 12.37 -5.76
CA PRO A 134 4.15 13.75 -5.39
C PRO A 134 5.35 14.28 -4.60
N GLU A 135 6.04 15.27 -5.16
CA GLU A 135 7.25 15.84 -4.55
C GLU A 135 6.94 17.10 -3.73
N GLY A 136 7.85 17.45 -2.82
CA GLY A 136 7.74 18.67 -2.03
C GLY A 136 6.60 18.64 -1.00
N ASP A 137 5.86 19.74 -0.88
CA ASP A 137 4.84 19.91 0.16
C ASP A 137 3.46 19.38 -0.23
N HIS A 138 3.31 18.90 -1.46
CA HIS A 138 2.07 18.29 -1.96
C HIS A 138 2.09 16.77 -1.85
N SER A 139 2.49 16.28 -0.67
CA SER A 139 2.69 14.84 -0.39
C SER A 139 1.41 14.03 -0.18
N VAL A 140 0.22 14.57 -0.41
CA VAL A 140 -1.06 13.94 -0.07
C VAL A 140 -1.93 13.82 -1.31
N ILE A 141 -2.46 12.61 -1.52
CA ILE A 141 -3.38 12.31 -2.62
C ILE A 141 -4.71 11.78 -2.07
N ALA A 142 -5.80 11.95 -2.82
CA ALA A 142 -7.05 11.23 -2.56
C ALA A 142 -6.94 9.76 -2.99
N LEU A 143 -7.33 8.86 -2.08
CA LEU A 143 -7.41 7.42 -2.31
C LEU A 143 -8.80 6.93 -2.67
N LYS A 144 -9.85 7.52 -2.10
CA LYS A 144 -11.21 7.03 -2.31
C LYS A 144 -12.19 8.17 -2.24
N ARG A 145 -13.23 8.10 -3.09
CA ARG A 145 -14.39 8.98 -3.04
C ARG A 145 -15.60 8.20 -2.54
N ASN A 146 -16.45 8.86 -1.77
CA ASN A 146 -17.76 8.33 -1.41
C ASN A 146 -18.76 8.45 -2.59
N GLU A 147 -19.98 7.95 -2.39
CA GLU A 147 -21.05 7.95 -3.41
C GLU A 147 -21.41 9.35 -3.93
N ASN A 148 -21.19 10.38 -3.11
CA ASN A 148 -21.43 11.79 -3.47
C ASN A 148 -20.23 12.43 -4.20
N GLY A 149 -19.19 11.65 -4.53
CA GLY A 149 -18.00 12.12 -5.23
C GLY A 149 -16.99 12.84 -4.35
N ALA A 150 -17.18 12.89 -3.03
CA ALA A 150 -16.26 13.54 -2.11
C ALA A 150 -15.13 12.62 -1.66
N ASN A 151 -13.90 13.14 -1.63
CA ASN A 151 -12.73 12.41 -1.14
C ASN A 151 -12.92 12.05 0.35
N GLU A 152 -12.76 10.76 0.66
CA GLU A 152 -13.02 10.14 1.96
C GLU A 152 -11.72 9.70 2.64
N TYR A 153 -10.81 9.14 1.86
CA TYR A 153 -9.50 8.68 2.32
C TYR A 153 -8.39 9.33 1.51
N PHE A 154 -7.27 9.55 2.18
CA PHE A 154 -6.10 10.22 1.65
C PHE A 154 -4.86 9.42 2.01
N PHE A 155 -3.79 9.59 1.25
CA PHE A 155 -2.49 9.01 1.58
C PHE A 155 -1.42 10.08 1.61
N ASP A 156 -0.67 10.14 2.71
CA ASP A 156 0.50 11.00 2.85
C ASP A 156 1.81 10.25 2.58
N PHE A 157 2.49 10.63 1.50
CA PHE A 157 3.80 10.14 1.07
C PHE A 157 4.96 10.55 1.97
N LYS A 158 4.80 11.54 2.87
CA LYS A 158 5.83 11.91 3.86
C LYS A 158 5.78 10.97 5.06
N THR A 159 4.61 10.77 5.65
CA THR A 159 4.45 9.95 6.86
C THR A 159 4.11 8.48 6.60
N SER A 160 3.84 8.13 5.34
CA SER A 160 3.34 6.80 4.94
C SER A 160 2.02 6.42 5.63
N LYS A 161 1.15 7.40 5.88
CA LYS A 161 -0.13 7.19 6.57
C LYS A 161 -1.32 7.33 5.63
N VAL A 162 -2.28 6.44 5.80
CA VAL A 162 -3.64 6.62 5.29
C VAL A 162 -4.40 7.47 6.29
N LEU A 163 -5.00 8.55 5.82
CA LEU A 163 -5.80 9.47 6.63
C LEU A 163 -7.25 9.41 6.16
N SER A 164 -8.18 9.31 7.10
CA SER A 164 -9.57 9.67 6.84
C SER A 164 -9.70 11.17 6.60
N ARG A 165 -10.81 11.60 5.98
CA ARG A 165 -11.12 13.02 5.82
C ARG A 165 -11.09 13.77 7.16
N ALA A 166 -11.58 13.17 8.23
CA ALA A 166 -11.63 13.82 9.55
C ALA A 166 -10.20 14.05 10.10
N GLU A 167 -9.34 13.04 10.02
CA GLU A 167 -7.94 13.14 10.44
C GLU A 167 -7.20 14.20 9.61
N PHE A 168 -7.37 14.17 8.28
CA PHE A 168 -6.69 15.13 7.42
C PHE A 168 -7.15 16.57 7.67
N ILE A 169 -8.45 16.79 7.90
CA ILE A 169 -8.98 18.10 8.31
C ILE A 169 -8.38 18.57 9.63
N ALA A 170 -8.30 17.68 10.62
CA ALA A 170 -7.72 18.00 11.92
C ALA A 170 -6.25 18.40 11.80
N ASP A 171 -5.48 17.66 11.00
CA ASP A 171 -4.06 17.95 10.78
C ASP A 171 -3.83 19.24 9.99
N ILE A 172 -4.69 19.56 9.01
CA ILE A 172 -4.67 20.86 8.31
C ILE A 172 -4.93 21.99 9.30
N LYS A 173 -5.92 21.85 10.19
CA LYS A 173 -6.22 22.86 11.24
C LYS A 173 -5.08 23.02 12.24
N ALA A 174 -4.37 21.93 12.54
CA ALA A 174 -3.19 21.94 13.39
C ALA A 174 -1.95 22.56 12.70
N GLY A 175 -2.03 22.91 11.42
CA GLY A 175 -0.93 23.52 10.66
C GLY A 175 0.13 22.53 10.18
N LEU A 176 -0.13 21.22 10.26
CA LEU A 176 0.82 20.17 9.84
C LEU A 176 0.95 20.08 8.31
N TYR A 177 -0.04 20.61 7.59
CA TYR A 177 -0.15 20.54 6.14
C TYR A 177 -0.27 21.96 5.53
N PRO A 178 0.80 22.78 5.55
CA PRO A 178 0.74 24.19 5.15
C PRO A 178 0.37 24.41 3.68
N SER A 179 0.61 23.43 2.81
CA SER A 179 0.25 23.47 1.38
C SER A 179 -1.19 23.05 1.09
N TYR A 180 -1.98 22.77 2.13
CA TYR A 180 -3.37 22.38 2.02
C TYR A 180 -4.27 23.38 2.73
N GLY A 181 -5.54 23.41 2.31
CA GLY A 181 -6.57 24.26 2.90
C GLY A 181 -7.88 23.51 3.06
N LEU A 182 -8.84 24.19 3.69
CA LEU A 182 -10.21 23.71 3.85
C LEU A 182 -11.17 24.61 3.07
N LYS A 183 -12.06 23.99 2.32
CA LYS A 183 -13.18 24.66 1.66
C LYS A 183 -14.49 24.24 2.30
N LEU A 184 -15.33 25.19 2.66
CA LEU A 184 -16.66 24.93 3.18
C LEU A 184 -17.66 24.84 2.03
N VAL A 185 -18.37 23.72 1.91
CA VAL A 185 -19.43 23.50 0.92
C VAL A 185 -20.65 22.96 1.67
N ASN A 186 -21.76 23.70 1.65
CA ASN A 186 -23.01 23.35 2.34
C ASN A 186 -22.80 22.95 3.82
N GLY A 187 -21.94 23.68 4.54
CA GLY A 187 -21.64 23.43 5.95
C GLY A 187 -20.68 22.27 6.22
N THR A 188 -20.17 21.59 5.18
CA THR A 188 -19.17 20.52 5.30
C THR A 188 -17.80 21.00 4.83
N GLU A 189 -16.76 20.71 5.60
CA GLU A 189 -15.37 21.05 5.25
C GLU A 189 -14.75 19.97 4.34
N PHE A 190 -14.07 20.41 3.29
CA PHE A 190 -13.35 19.56 2.35
C PHE A 190 -11.89 20.00 2.23
N PRO A 191 -10.93 19.07 2.42
CA PRO A 191 -9.53 19.33 2.11
C PRO A 191 -9.35 19.63 0.63
N PHE A 192 -8.51 20.61 0.31
CA PHE A 192 -8.02 20.87 -1.03
C PHE A 192 -6.52 21.23 -1.00
N SER A 193 -5.82 20.94 -2.08
CA SER A 193 -4.43 21.36 -2.26
C SER A 193 -4.40 22.82 -2.72
N LYS A 194 -3.57 23.65 -2.07
CA LYS A 194 -3.34 25.03 -2.56
C LYS A 194 -2.67 24.94 -3.92
N LYS A 195 -2.96 25.89 -4.81
CA LYS A 195 -2.51 25.86 -6.21
C LYS A 195 -1.02 25.54 -6.31
N ASP A 196 -0.70 24.46 -7.00
CA ASP A 196 0.63 24.03 -7.37
C ASP A 196 0.72 23.82 -8.89
N ASN A 197 1.93 23.53 -9.37
CA ASN A 197 2.16 23.06 -10.74
C ASN A 197 2.37 21.53 -10.77
N ASP A 198 1.95 20.81 -9.72
CA ASP A 198 2.18 19.37 -9.61
C ASP A 198 1.11 18.59 -10.39
N PRO A 199 1.46 17.90 -11.48
CA PRO A 199 0.49 17.15 -12.28
C PRO A 199 -0.08 15.91 -11.55
N THR A 200 0.49 15.51 -10.41
CA THR A 200 0.01 14.38 -9.59
C THR A 200 -1.05 14.80 -8.56
N ASN A 201 -1.23 16.11 -8.35
CA ASN A 201 -2.20 16.65 -7.42
C ASN A 201 -3.64 16.38 -7.90
N ASN A 202 -4.37 15.54 -7.15
CA ASN A 202 -5.76 15.19 -7.42
C ASN A 202 -6.75 15.78 -6.39
N LEU A 203 -6.31 16.80 -5.64
CA LEU A 203 -7.04 17.47 -4.55
C LEU A 203 -7.46 18.91 -4.92
N GLY A 204 -7.78 19.17 -6.19
CA GLY A 204 -8.30 20.46 -6.68
C GLY A 204 -9.79 20.68 -6.49
#